data_AF-A0A091HN68-F1
#
_entry.id   AF-A0A091HN68-F1
#
_cell.length_a   1.000
_cell.length_b   1.000
_cell.length_c   1.000
_cell.angle_alpha   90.00
_cell.angle_beta   90.00
_cell.angle_gamma   90.00
#
_symmetry.space_group_name_H-M   'P 1'
#
loop_
_entity.id
_entity.type
_entity.pdbx_description
1 polymer ?
#
loop_
_entity_poly.entity_id
_entity_poly.type
_entity_poly.pdbx_seq_one_letter_code
_entity_poly.pdbx_strand_id
1 'polypeptide(L)'
;LMPVTASAGMAFHSIINLKSKESLDISSGFTKQYLDNRTNSRIESIGGTPFYPGITLKAWQKKIRDQLVALDRSGLPLYYFINPNTLPELPTPVVKKLPRQVDMAIRCYYTFNTYLGCTDTTSPNFNFHANADDGSCEGAMTNFTFGGIFQECARLAGPDTSMLCQELEQRNPITGNFSCPTTYTPVLLGVQEGEEGRSHLECHKKCTLGIFCRRQCRDVFWLSRVQFKAYWCAANGPVAPNSGYLFGGLFSSHSANPITCAPSCALGYFPLKFFNNLRMCVSQDYKRGRQYVVPFGGFFSCQAGTPLAGQHQGTAEDPHAKSCPPGFSQHLAVISNSCQVQYCVQASIFTGGSLPPAHLPPFTRPPSNLLAINTVLVSNGDGDSAWVQDGQSHVWHLAHPEEIEHMAEMVISQRLTGGEVAGITVAVLVGLATILTTISYSHQRYRARGYR
;
A
#
# COMPACT_ATOMS: atom_id res chain seq x y z
N LEU A 1 20.31 -29.67 31.36
CA LEU A 1 19.64 -28.36 31.51
C LEU A 1 19.72 -27.81 32.95
N MET A 2 19.26 -28.53 33.98
CA MET A 2 19.37 -28.12 35.41
C MET A 2 20.75 -27.57 35.88
N PRO A 3 21.90 -28.16 35.55
CA PRO A 3 23.21 -27.63 36.00
C PRO A 3 23.63 -26.35 35.27
N VAL A 4 23.15 -26.12 34.04
CA VAL A 4 23.42 -24.91 33.25
C VAL A 4 22.67 -23.72 33.83
N THR A 5 21.38 -23.88 34.13
CA THR A 5 20.55 -22.82 34.72
C THR A 5 21.05 -22.41 36.11
N ALA A 6 21.44 -23.40 36.95
CA ALA A 6 22.04 -23.13 38.25
C ALA A 6 23.35 -22.33 38.15
N SER A 7 24.21 -22.65 37.18
CA SER A 7 25.47 -21.92 36.93
C SER A 7 25.24 -20.50 36.45
N ALA A 8 24.23 -20.27 35.61
CA ALA A 8 23.81 -18.93 35.19
C ALA A 8 23.34 -18.09 36.40
N GLY A 9 22.55 -18.68 37.29
CA GLY A 9 22.08 -18.02 38.52
C GLY A 9 23.23 -17.66 39.47
N MET A 10 24.18 -18.58 39.69
CA MET A 10 25.38 -18.31 40.49
C MET A 10 26.23 -17.18 39.88
N ALA A 11 26.42 -17.20 38.55
CA ALA A 11 27.14 -16.14 37.85
C ALA A 11 26.44 -14.78 38.01
N PHE A 12 25.11 -14.72 37.92
CA PHE A 12 24.34 -13.50 38.15
C PHE A 12 24.48 -12.95 39.58
N HIS A 13 24.31 -13.81 40.59
CA HIS A 13 24.47 -13.40 41.99
C HIS A 13 25.89 -12.94 42.31
N SER A 14 26.90 -13.59 41.72
CA SER A 14 28.29 -13.17 41.84
C SER A 14 28.49 -11.75 41.28
N ILE A 15 27.96 -11.44 40.10
CA ILE A 15 28.14 -10.12 39.48
C ILE A 15 27.47 -8.99 40.29
N ILE A 16 26.34 -9.28 40.95
CA ILE A 16 25.65 -8.29 41.79
C ILE A 16 26.41 -8.07 43.11
N ASN A 17 26.87 -9.14 43.75
CA ASN A 17 27.42 -9.07 45.11
C ASN A 17 28.93 -8.77 45.15
N LEU A 18 29.69 -9.01 44.08
CA LEU A 18 31.15 -8.84 44.06
C LEU A 18 31.56 -7.53 43.38
N LYS A 19 32.48 -6.81 44.04
CA LYS A 19 32.97 -5.49 43.62
C LYS A 19 33.99 -5.53 42.46
N SER A 20 34.46 -6.71 42.03
CA SER A 20 35.38 -6.83 40.88
C SER A 20 35.30 -8.21 40.19
N LYS A 21 35.72 -8.26 38.91
CA LYS A 21 35.78 -9.46 38.05
C LYS A 21 36.75 -10.55 38.56
N GLU A 22 37.65 -10.25 39.50
CA GLU A 22 38.77 -11.14 39.87
C GLU A 22 38.48 -12.05 41.08
N SER A 23 37.33 -11.91 41.74
CA SER A 23 36.97 -12.72 42.93
C SER A 23 35.68 -13.53 42.74
N LEU A 24 35.46 -14.02 41.52
CA LEU A 24 34.46 -15.06 41.29
C LEU A 24 34.89 -16.30 42.07
N ASP A 25 34.14 -16.65 43.12
CA ASP A 25 34.27 -17.92 43.81
C ASP A 25 33.73 -19.02 42.88
N ILE A 26 34.54 -19.40 41.88
CA ILE A 26 34.23 -20.45 40.89
C ILE A 26 34.34 -21.80 41.62
N SER A 27 33.36 -22.07 42.48
CA SER A 27 33.35 -23.24 43.36
C SER A 27 33.10 -24.57 42.62
N SER A 28 32.73 -24.53 41.33
CA SER A 28 32.50 -25.74 40.52
C SER A 28 33.14 -25.67 39.14
N GLY A 29 33.76 -26.78 38.70
CA GLY A 29 34.33 -26.91 37.34
C GLY A 29 33.29 -26.71 36.24
N PHE A 30 32.01 -26.94 36.54
CA PHE A 30 30.90 -26.72 35.60
C PHE A 30 30.62 -25.22 35.38
N THR A 31 30.73 -24.39 36.41
CA THR A 31 30.60 -22.92 36.26
C THR A 31 31.71 -22.34 35.39
N LYS A 32 32.92 -22.91 35.47
CA LYS A 32 34.02 -22.55 34.57
C LYS A 32 33.68 -22.87 33.11
N GLN A 33 33.24 -24.11 32.84
CA GLN A 33 32.80 -24.53 31.51
C GLN A 33 31.65 -23.67 30.96
N TYR A 34 30.70 -23.25 31.81
CA TYR A 34 29.64 -22.33 31.42
C TYR A 34 30.18 -20.97 30.99
N LEU A 35 31.12 -20.39 31.75
CA LEU A 35 31.74 -19.11 31.42
C LEU A 35 32.56 -19.20 30.14
N ASP A 36 33.27 -20.30 29.92
CA ASP A 36 34.10 -20.55 28.73
C ASP A 36 33.25 -20.71 27.46
N ASN A 37 32.05 -21.30 27.57
CA ASN A 37 31.12 -21.49 26.45
C ASN A 37 30.20 -20.29 26.19
N ARG A 38 30.29 -19.22 27.00
CA ARG A 38 29.39 -18.06 26.89
C ARG A 38 29.84 -17.13 25.77
N THR A 39 29.00 -16.98 24.76
CA THR A 39 29.27 -16.12 23.59
C THR A 39 28.93 -14.64 23.82
N ASN A 40 27.95 -14.33 24.66
CA ASN A 40 27.55 -12.95 25.00
C ASN A 40 27.05 -12.86 26.45
N SER A 41 27.20 -11.69 27.09
CA SER A 41 26.71 -11.41 28.44
C SER A 41 26.33 -9.92 28.56
N ARG A 42 25.06 -9.65 28.89
CA ARG A 42 24.51 -8.32 29.13
C ARG A 42 23.74 -8.31 30.43
N ILE A 43 23.83 -7.21 31.18
CA ILE A 43 23.00 -6.93 32.34
C ILE A 43 22.23 -5.65 32.05
N GLU A 44 20.92 -5.69 32.28
CA GLU A 44 20.01 -4.59 32.04
C GLU A 44 19.17 -4.34 33.29
N SER A 45 19.10 -3.08 33.74
CA SER A 45 18.20 -2.65 34.82
C SER A 45 17.03 -1.91 34.20
N ILE A 46 15.81 -2.40 34.43
CA ILE A 46 14.58 -1.79 33.93
C ILE A 46 13.85 -1.17 35.12
N GLY A 47 13.88 0.17 35.21
CA GLY A 47 13.44 0.90 36.38
C GLY A 47 14.46 0.88 37.52
N GLY A 48 14.15 1.64 38.58
CA GLY A 48 15.08 1.86 39.68
C GLY A 48 16.37 2.56 39.25
N THR A 49 17.35 2.58 40.16
CA THR A 49 18.66 3.18 39.90
C THR A 49 19.45 2.39 38.84
N PRO A 50 20.25 3.06 37.99
CA PRO A 50 21.14 2.37 37.04
C PRO A 50 22.03 1.33 37.74
N PHE A 51 22.19 0.18 37.09
CA PHE A 51 23.03 -0.91 37.59
C PHE A 51 24.53 -0.58 37.45
N TYR A 52 25.32 -0.95 38.45
CA TYR A 52 26.77 -1.00 38.39
C TYR A 52 27.27 -2.22 39.17
N PRO A 53 28.38 -2.87 38.75
CA PRO A 53 28.94 -4.01 39.48
C PRO A 53 29.23 -3.65 40.95
N GLY A 54 28.76 -4.49 41.89
CA GLY A 54 28.89 -4.26 43.32
C GLY A 54 27.75 -3.47 43.98
N ILE A 55 26.72 -3.03 43.23
CA ILE A 55 25.47 -2.57 43.83
C ILE A 55 24.79 -3.73 44.57
N THR A 56 24.55 -3.57 45.88
CA THR A 56 23.83 -4.62 46.62
C THR A 56 22.37 -4.68 46.19
N LEU A 57 21.78 -5.87 46.19
CA LEU A 57 20.35 -6.06 45.91
C LEU A 57 19.47 -5.15 46.79
N LYS A 58 19.84 -4.98 48.07
CA LYS A 58 19.16 -4.09 49.02
C LYS A 58 19.22 -2.61 48.60
N ALA A 59 20.39 -2.15 48.13
CA ALA A 59 20.56 -0.77 47.68
C ALA A 59 19.75 -0.49 46.41
N TRP A 60 19.73 -1.44 45.47
CA TRP A 60 18.92 -1.35 44.26
C TRP A 60 17.41 -1.33 44.61
N GLN A 61 16.95 -2.28 45.45
CA GLN A 61 15.55 -2.37 45.89
C GLN A 61 15.04 -1.10 46.59
N LYS A 62 15.87 -0.45 47.41
CA LYS A 62 15.49 0.77 48.12
C LYS A 62 15.16 1.93 47.17
N LYS A 63 15.75 1.95 45.98
CA LYS A 63 15.61 3.01 44.97
C LYS A 63 14.51 2.75 43.93
N ILE A 64 13.84 1.59 43.96
CA ILE A 64 12.75 1.26 43.02
C ILE A 64 11.59 2.24 43.16
N ARG A 65 11.24 2.64 44.39
CA ARG A 65 10.06 3.46 44.68
C ARG A 65 10.04 4.81 43.93
N ASP A 66 11.21 5.36 43.65
CA ASP A 66 11.35 6.69 43.05
C ASP A 66 11.40 6.64 41.51
N GLN A 67 11.54 5.45 40.91
CA GLN A 67 11.81 5.26 39.48
C GLN A 67 11.05 4.05 38.93
N LEU A 68 9.73 4.10 39.07
CA LEU A 68 8.83 3.05 38.58
C LEU A 68 8.68 3.12 37.05
N VAL A 69 8.64 1.96 36.42
CA VAL A 69 8.40 1.79 34.99
C VAL A 69 7.43 0.63 34.77
N ALA A 70 6.76 0.60 33.63
CA ALA A 70 5.92 -0.52 33.26
C ALA A 70 6.80 -1.72 32.87
N LEU A 71 6.77 -2.78 33.66
CA LEU A 71 7.43 -4.07 33.37
C LEU A 71 6.55 -4.99 32.52
N ASP A 72 5.23 -4.80 32.61
CA ASP A 72 4.23 -5.54 31.86
C ASP A 72 3.09 -4.60 31.45
N ARG A 73 2.42 -4.95 30.35
CA ARG A 73 1.32 -4.16 29.77
C ARG A 73 0.28 -5.09 29.15
N SER A 74 -0.99 -4.73 29.29
CA SER A 74 -2.10 -5.37 28.59
C SER A 74 -2.99 -4.30 27.98
N GLY A 75 -3.71 -4.62 26.91
CA GLY A 75 -4.56 -3.67 26.22
C GLY A 75 -5.46 -4.31 25.19
N LEU A 76 -6.32 -3.48 24.59
CA LEU A 76 -7.23 -3.86 23.51
C LEU A 76 -6.80 -3.16 22.22
N PRO A 77 -7.18 -3.70 21.04
CA PRO A 77 -6.90 -3.05 19.77
C PRO A 77 -7.51 -1.65 19.68
N LEU A 78 -6.85 -0.73 18.97
CA LEU A 78 -7.26 0.67 18.92
C LEU A 78 -8.71 0.86 18.43
N TYR A 79 -9.15 0.09 17.44
CA TYR A 79 -10.51 0.16 16.90
C TYR A 79 -11.59 -0.22 17.92
N TYR A 80 -11.25 -0.94 19.00
CA TYR A 80 -12.19 -1.30 20.07
C TYR A 80 -12.76 -0.06 20.77
N PHE A 81 -11.93 0.97 20.93
CA PHE A 81 -12.30 2.20 21.63
C PHE A 81 -13.08 3.18 20.75
N ILE A 82 -13.31 2.86 19.47
CA ILE A 82 -14.09 3.68 18.53
C ILE A 82 -15.50 3.12 18.48
N ASN A 83 -16.41 3.70 19.27
CA ASN A 83 -17.79 3.27 19.35
C ASN A 83 -18.72 4.46 19.65
N PRO A 84 -20.04 4.31 19.49
CA PRO A 84 -20.97 5.42 19.68
C PRO A 84 -20.94 6.04 21.09
N ASN A 85 -20.50 5.31 22.12
CA ASN A 85 -20.41 5.84 23.48
C ASN A 85 -19.17 6.74 23.66
N THR A 86 -18.08 6.49 22.93
CA THR A 86 -16.85 7.29 22.99
C THR A 86 -16.86 8.46 22.02
N LEU A 87 -17.70 8.41 20.97
CA LEU A 87 -17.89 9.47 19.98
C LEU A 87 -19.39 9.80 19.81
N PRO A 88 -20.05 10.35 20.85
CA PRO A 88 -21.48 10.64 20.81
C PRO A 88 -21.86 11.76 19.84
N GLU A 89 -20.90 12.64 19.51
CA GLU A 89 -21.07 13.81 18.64
C GLU A 89 -21.16 13.46 17.14
N LEU A 90 -21.05 12.18 16.78
CA LEU A 90 -20.97 11.73 15.39
C LEU A 90 -22.12 10.77 15.04
N PRO A 91 -22.58 10.76 13.78
CA PRO A 91 -23.63 9.85 13.34
C PRO A 91 -23.23 8.38 13.58
N THR A 92 -24.12 7.61 14.20
CA THR A 92 -23.87 6.20 14.52
C THR A 92 -23.38 5.37 13.32
N PRO A 93 -23.92 5.51 12.09
CA PRO A 93 -23.40 4.77 10.93
C PRO A 93 -21.94 5.08 10.60
N VAL A 94 -21.53 6.34 10.78
CA VAL A 94 -20.14 6.79 10.56
C VAL A 94 -19.22 6.15 11.60
N VAL A 95 -19.62 6.20 12.87
CA VAL A 95 -18.87 5.60 13.99
C VAL A 95 -18.83 4.07 13.91
N LYS A 96 -19.77 3.41 13.22
CA LYS A 96 -19.70 1.97 12.92
C LYS A 96 -18.78 1.64 11.73
N LYS A 97 -18.61 2.57 10.78
CA LYS A 97 -17.74 2.39 9.60
C LYS A 97 -16.28 2.70 9.91
N LEU A 98 -16.02 3.73 10.72
CA LEU A 98 -14.68 4.16 11.13
C LEU A 98 -13.80 3.06 11.75
N PRO A 99 -14.24 2.27 12.75
CA PRO A 99 -13.42 1.22 13.34
C PRO A 99 -13.00 0.15 12.33
N ARG A 100 -13.84 -0.13 11.31
CA ARG A 100 -13.47 -1.07 10.23
C ARG A 100 -12.32 -0.53 9.39
N GLN A 101 -12.31 0.78 9.09
CA GLN A 101 -11.21 1.41 8.35
C GLN A 101 -9.92 1.39 9.17
N VAL A 102 -10.01 1.65 10.47
CA VAL A 102 -8.87 1.57 11.39
C VAL A 102 -8.37 0.14 11.54
N ASP A 103 -9.25 -0.86 11.67
CA ASP A 103 -8.89 -2.28 11.70
C ASP A 103 -8.18 -2.69 10.39
N MET A 104 -8.71 -2.30 9.23
CA MET A 104 -8.06 -2.55 7.95
C MET A 104 -6.64 -1.94 7.87
N ALA A 105 -6.47 -0.69 8.33
CA ALA A 105 -5.16 -0.03 8.35
C ALA A 105 -4.16 -0.74 9.30
N ILE A 106 -4.63 -1.17 10.47
CA ILE A 106 -3.82 -1.94 11.43
C ILE A 106 -3.43 -3.30 10.84
N ARG A 107 -4.37 -4.01 10.22
CA ARG A 107 -4.08 -5.27 9.53
C ARG A 107 -3.05 -5.09 8.42
N CYS A 108 -3.16 -4.03 7.61
CA CYS A 108 -2.13 -3.71 6.61
C CYS A 108 -0.74 -3.53 7.23
N TYR A 109 -0.63 -2.86 8.38
CA TYR A 109 0.65 -2.72 9.08
C TYR A 109 1.25 -4.07 9.45
N TYR A 110 0.48 -4.99 10.03
CA TYR A 110 0.98 -6.33 10.35
C TYR A 110 1.33 -7.13 9.09
N THR A 111 0.47 -7.12 8.08
CA THR A 111 0.69 -7.84 6.82
C THR A 111 1.99 -7.39 6.15
N PHE A 112 2.24 -6.10 6.03
CA PHE A 112 3.46 -5.58 5.37
C PHE A 112 4.73 -5.72 6.20
N ASN A 113 4.61 -6.06 7.49
CA ASN A 113 5.73 -6.38 8.37
C ASN A 113 5.87 -7.88 8.66
N THR A 114 5.10 -8.72 7.96
CA THR A 114 5.23 -10.18 8.05
C THR A 114 6.11 -10.67 6.88
N TYR A 115 7.29 -11.17 7.22
CA TYR A 115 8.25 -11.73 6.28
C TYR A 115 8.18 -13.25 6.42
N LEU A 116 7.53 -13.90 5.45
CA LEU A 116 7.47 -15.35 5.42
C LEU A 116 8.77 -15.94 4.87
N GLY A 117 9.16 -17.10 5.41
CA GLY A 117 10.31 -17.88 4.97
C GLY A 117 10.68 -18.93 5.99
N CYS A 118 11.61 -19.82 5.63
CA CYS A 118 12.10 -20.83 6.55
C CYS A 118 12.76 -20.21 7.80
N THR A 119 12.27 -20.60 8.98
CA THR A 119 12.80 -20.14 10.28
C THR A 119 13.74 -21.15 10.96
N ASP A 120 13.88 -22.35 10.40
CA ASP A 120 14.81 -23.36 10.91
C ASP A 120 16.26 -23.03 10.54
N THR A 121 17.06 -22.64 11.54
CA THR A 121 18.48 -22.28 11.39
C THR A 121 19.37 -23.43 10.90
N THR A 122 18.90 -24.68 10.96
CA THR A 122 19.65 -25.85 10.49
C THR A 122 19.35 -26.21 9.03
N SER A 123 18.27 -25.64 8.46
CA SER A 123 17.92 -25.85 7.06
C SER A 123 18.85 -25.05 6.13
N PRO A 124 19.26 -25.63 4.98
CA PRO A 124 19.95 -24.87 3.93
C PRO A 124 19.12 -23.73 3.35
N ASN A 125 17.78 -23.78 3.51
CA ASN A 125 16.85 -22.76 3.04
C ASN A 125 16.54 -21.67 4.09
N PHE A 126 17.24 -21.67 5.24
CA PHE A 126 17.03 -20.70 6.32
C PHE A 126 17.01 -19.26 5.81
N ASN A 127 15.98 -18.49 6.19
CA ASN A 127 15.84 -17.09 5.87
C ASN A 127 15.98 -16.21 7.13
N PHE A 128 17.13 -15.55 7.26
CA PHE A 128 17.41 -14.67 8.40
C PHE A 128 16.42 -13.51 8.58
N HIS A 129 15.77 -13.05 7.50
CA HIS A 129 14.77 -11.97 7.58
C HIS A 129 13.36 -12.48 7.89
N ALA A 130 13.11 -13.80 7.88
CA ALA A 130 11.79 -14.35 8.12
C ALA A 130 11.41 -14.27 9.60
N ASN A 131 10.20 -13.77 9.87
CA ASN A 131 9.61 -13.71 11.21
C ASN A 131 8.38 -14.61 11.36
N ALA A 132 7.97 -15.28 10.29
CA ALA A 132 6.91 -16.26 10.25
C ALA A 132 7.28 -17.40 9.30
N ASP A 133 7.11 -18.64 9.75
CA ASP A 133 7.44 -19.82 8.96
C ASP A 133 6.41 -20.05 7.84
N ASP A 134 6.89 -20.34 6.64
CA ASP A 134 6.06 -20.72 5.48
C ASP A 134 6.17 -22.21 5.11
N GLY A 135 6.95 -23.00 5.86
CA GLY A 135 7.18 -24.40 5.55
C GLY A 135 8.11 -24.62 4.34
N SER A 136 8.82 -23.58 3.86
CA SER A 136 9.79 -23.69 2.75
C SER A 136 11.16 -24.27 3.17
N CYS A 137 11.30 -24.71 4.42
CA CYS A 137 12.55 -25.28 4.93
C CYS A 137 12.99 -26.55 4.21
N GLU A 138 12.05 -27.28 3.60
CA GLU A 138 12.31 -28.45 2.77
C GLU A 138 11.97 -28.14 1.31
N GLY A 139 12.81 -28.61 0.40
CA GLY A 139 12.60 -28.41 -1.03
C GLY A 139 13.89 -28.11 -1.77
N ALA A 140 14.08 -28.79 -2.91
CA ALA A 140 15.19 -28.54 -3.79
C ALA A 140 14.84 -27.43 -4.77
N MET A 141 15.77 -26.50 -4.96
CA MET A 141 15.63 -25.43 -5.95
C MET A 141 15.64 -26.02 -7.37
N THR A 142 14.65 -25.62 -8.17
CA THR A 142 14.58 -25.87 -9.61
C THR A 142 14.93 -24.59 -10.38
N ASN A 143 15.74 -24.71 -11.42
CA ASN A 143 16.08 -23.58 -12.28
C ASN A 143 14.90 -23.21 -13.18
N PHE A 144 14.35 -22.01 -13.00
CA PHE A 144 13.35 -21.44 -13.89
C PHE A 144 13.98 -20.44 -14.84
N THR A 145 13.46 -20.39 -16.08
CA THR A 145 13.83 -19.35 -17.03
C THR A 145 12.86 -18.19 -16.96
N PHE A 146 13.38 -16.99 -17.20
CA PHE A 146 12.63 -15.75 -17.05
C PHE A 146 12.48 -15.05 -18.41
N GLY A 147 11.24 -14.90 -18.90
CA GLY A 147 10.95 -14.42 -20.25
C GLY A 147 10.90 -12.89 -20.41
N GLY A 148 11.15 -12.15 -19.33
CA GLY A 148 11.06 -10.69 -19.30
C GLY A 148 9.79 -10.17 -18.62
N ILE A 149 9.69 -8.84 -18.58
CA ILE A 149 8.50 -8.10 -18.14
C ILE A 149 8.02 -7.17 -19.24
N PHE A 150 6.75 -6.79 -19.15
CA PHE A 150 6.22 -5.65 -19.87
C PHE A 150 5.12 -4.98 -19.05
N GLN A 151 4.85 -3.71 -19.36
CA GLN A 151 3.84 -2.91 -18.70
C GLN A 151 3.09 -2.08 -19.73
N GLU A 152 1.78 -2.24 -19.74
CA GLU A 152 0.86 -1.47 -20.57
C GLU A 152 0.30 -0.27 -19.80
N CYS A 153 0.01 0.83 -20.49
CA CYS A 153 -0.65 2.00 -19.91
C CYS A 153 -1.84 2.44 -20.76
N ALA A 154 -2.96 2.69 -20.10
CA ALA A 154 -4.19 3.21 -20.67
C ALA A 154 -4.45 4.61 -20.10
N ARG A 155 -4.80 5.55 -20.99
CA ARG A 155 -5.13 6.93 -20.63
C ARG A 155 -6.57 6.97 -20.16
N LEU A 156 -6.83 7.51 -18.97
CA LEU A 156 -8.20 7.64 -18.45
C LEU A 156 -8.72 9.07 -18.62
N ALA A 157 -8.10 10.04 -17.96
CA ALA A 157 -8.59 11.42 -17.93
C ALA A 157 -7.43 12.42 -17.74
N GLY A 158 -7.56 13.62 -18.30
CA GLY A 158 -6.63 14.73 -18.08
C GLY A 158 -5.57 14.93 -19.18
N PRO A 159 -4.97 16.12 -19.22
CA PRO A 159 -4.10 16.55 -20.32
C PRO A 159 -2.73 15.87 -20.34
N ASP A 160 -2.19 15.45 -19.19
CA ASP A 160 -0.84 14.90 -19.06
C ASP A 160 -0.76 13.39 -19.23
N THR A 161 -1.87 12.72 -19.53
CA THR A 161 -1.95 11.25 -19.61
C THR A 161 -0.95 10.64 -20.60
N SER A 162 -0.61 11.34 -21.67
CA SER A 162 0.39 10.87 -22.63
C SER A 162 1.81 10.84 -22.04
N MET A 163 2.18 11.86 -21.27
CA MET A 163 3.49 11.93 -20.62
C MET A 163 3.58 10.85 -19.52
N LEU A 164 2.52 10.71 -18.72
CA LEU A 164 2.44 9.68 -17.67
C LEU A 164 2.59 8.27 -18.25
N CYS A 165 1.88 7.94 -19.33
CA CYS A 165 2.02 6.64 -19.96
C CYS A 165 3.41 6.43 -20.57
N GLN A 166 4.07 7.45 -21.10
CA GLN A 166 5.44 7.33 -21.60
C GLN A 166 6.44 6.95 -20.48
N GLU A 167 6.20 7.42 -19.26
CA GLU A 167 7.04 7.07 -18.11
C GLU A 167 6.79 5.64 -17.62
N LEU A 168 5.52 5.19 -17.65
CA LEU A 168 5.06 3.89 -17.15
C LEU A 168 5.18 2.74 -18.16
N GLU A 169 5.08 2.99 -19.46
CA GLU A 169 5.15 1.92 -20.46
C GLU A 169 6.53 1.27 -20.50
N GLN A 170 6.53 -0.06 -20.50
CA GLN A 170 7.74 -0.87 -20.67
C GLN A 170 7.43 -2.01 -21.65
N ARG A 171 8.07 -2.00 -22.82
CA ARG A 171 8.02 -3.13 -23.75
C ARG A 171 8.99 -4.22 -23.30
N ASN A 172 8.68 -5.48 -23.59
CA ASN A 172 9.63 -6.57 -23.40
C ASN A 172 10.73 -6.44 -24.46
N PRO A 173 12.01 -6.23 -24.10
CA PRO A 173 13.05 -6.02 -25.10
C PRO A 173 13.34 -7.25 -25.98
N ILE A 174 12.96 -8.48 -25.57
CA ILE A 174 13.08 -9.67 -26.43
C ILE A 174 12.10 -9.59 -27.61
N THR A 175 10.86 -9.15 -27.36
CA THR A 175 9.81 -9.11 -28.39
C THR A 175 9.67 -7.75 -29.06
N GLY A 176 10.22 -6.69 -28.45
CA GLY A 176 10.01 -5.30 -28.87
C GLY A 176 8.56 -4.81 -28.66
N ASN A 177 7.72 -5.58 -27.96
CA ASN A 177 6.30 -5.31 -27.81
C ASN A 177 5.79 -5.60 -26.38
N PHE A 178 4.53 -5.33 -26.11
CA PHE A 178 3.82 -5.70 -24.87
C PHE A 178 3.39 -7.17 -24.93
N SER A 179 4.35 -8.07 -25.06
CA SER A 179 4.10 -9.50 -25.20
C SER A 179 5.24 -10.36 -24.68
N CYS A 180 4.93 -11.62 -24.37
CA CYS A 180 5.93 -12.63 -24.05
C CYS A 180 6.49 -13.31 -25.31
N PRO A 181 7.73 -13.85 -25.24
CA PRO A 181 8.27 -14.71 -26.29
C PRO A 181 7.43 -15.98 -26.44
N THR A 182 7.51 -16.66 -27.59
CA THR A 182 6.60 -17.75 -27.99
C THR A 182 6.52 -18.95 -27.03
N THR A 183 7.55 -19.21 -26.21
CA THR A 183 7.59 -20.30 -25.21
C THR A 183 7.20 -19.86 -23.79
N TYR A 184 6.78 -18.61 -23.63
CA TYR A 184 6.43 -18.01 -22.34
C TYR A 184 4.99 -17.49 -22.36
N THR A 185 4.32 -17.56 -21.21
CA THR A 185 2.99 -16.98 -21.00
C THR A 185 3.04 -15.71 -20.17
N PRO A 186 2.18 -14.73 -20.50
CA PRO A 186 2.04 -13.52 -19.69
C PRO A 186 1.26 -13.82 -18.41
N VAL A 187 1.84 -13.45 -17.28
CA VAL A 187 1.19 -13.50 -15.97
C VAL A 187 0.94 -12.07 -15.51
N LEU A 188 -0.33 -11.69 -15.35
CA LEU A 188 -0.74 -10.38 -14.85
C LEU A 188 -0.46 -10.30 -13.35
N LEU A 189 0.39 -9.39 -12.91
CA LEU A 189 0.60 -9.13 -11.49
C LEU A 189 -0.45 -8.23 -10.89
N GLY A 190 -1.04 -7.35 -11.69
CA GLY A 190 -2.16 -6.56 -11.23
C GLY A 190 -2.41 -5.33 -12.07
N VAL A 191 -3.54 -4.72 -11.78
CA VAL A 191 -4.01 -3.48 -12.37
C VAL A 191 -3.92 -2.38 -11.34
N GLN A 192 -3.34 -1.25 -11.73
CA GLN A 192 -3.10 -0.11 -10.86
C GLN A 192 -3.50 1.19 -11.55
N GLU A 193 -3.91 2.18 -10.77
CA GLU A 193 -4.14 3.53 -11.24
C GLU A 193 -3.02 4.46 -10.75
N GLY A 194 -2.59 5.34 -11.64
CA GLY A 194 -1.65 6.42 -11.35
C GLY A 194 -2.33 7.76 -11.53
N GLU A 195 -2.08 8.68 -10.61
CA GLU A 195 -2.61 10.04 -10.65
C GLU A 195 -1.49 11.04 -10.44
N GLU A 196 -1.44 12.06 -11.30
CA GLU A 196 -0.52 13.19 -11.14
C GLU A 196 -1.26 14.49 -11.40
N GLY A 197 -1.08 15.45 -10.49
CA GLY A 197 -1.66 16.77 -10.59
C GLY A 197 -0.62 17.78 -11.06
N ARG A 198 -0.91 18.51 -12.13
CA ARG A 198 -0.03 19.57 -12.65
C ARG A 198 -0.84 20.81 -12.95
N SER A 199 -0.27 21.97 -12.62
CA SER A 199 -0.84 23.26 -13.01
C SER A 199 -0.47 23.58 -14.46
N HIS A 200 -1.49 23.85 -15.27
CA HIS A 200 -1.35 24.31 -16.65
C HIS A 200 -1.80 25.75 -16.77
N LEU A 201 -1.04 26.56 -17.51
CA LEU A 201 -1.43 27.93 -17.82
C LEU A 201 -2.51 27.92 -18.91
N GLU A 202 -3.75 28.17 -18.52
CA GLU A 202 -4.86 28.33 -19.46
C GLU A 202 -5.08 29.79 -19.81
N CYS A 203 -5.09 30.09 -21.10
CA CYS A 203 -5.34 31.42 -21.60
C CYS A 203 -6.66 31.48 -22.39
N HIS A 204 -7.60 32.27 -21.89
CA HIS A 204 -8.89 32.51 -22.54
C HIS A 204 -8.94 33.94 -23.09
N LYS A 205 -9.53 34.13 -24.26
CA LYS A 205 -9.80 35.48 -24.79
C LYS A 205 -11.15 35.96 -24.25
N LYS A 206 -11.12 36.92 -23.34
CA LYS A 206 -12.32 37.58 -22.86
C LYS A 206 -12.59 38.81 -23.72
N CYS A 207 -13.69 38.81 -24.46
CA CYS A 207 -14.06 39.90 -25.35
C CYS A 207 -15.26 40.67 -24.78
N THR A 208 -15.13 41.99 -24.64
CA THR A 208 -16.27 42.88 -24.38
C THR A 208 -16.83 43.38 -25.71
N LEU A 209 -18.16 43.27 -25.88
CA LEU A 209 -18.91 43.66 -27.09
C LEU A 209 -18.44 42.97 -28.40
N GLY A 210 -17.73 41.84 -28.31
CA GLY A 210 -17.20 41.12 -29.48
C GLY A 210 -16.00 41.77 -30.17
N ILE A 211 -15.63 43.00 -29.81
CA ILE A 211 -14.60 43.80 -30.50
C ILE A 211 -13.35 43.99 -29.61
N PHE A 212 -13.52 44.14 -28.29
CA PHE A 212 -12.42 44.39 -27.37
C PHE A 212 -12.02 43.10 -26.63
N CYS A 213 -11.13 42.32 -27.23
CA CYS A 213 -10.63 41.08 -26.65
C CYS A 213 -9.34 41.29 -25.85
N ARG A 214 -9.33 40.86 -24.59
CA ARG A 214 -8.12 40.73 -23.77
C ARG A 214 -7.83 39.25 -23.52
N ARG A 215 -6.56 38.85 -23.68
CA ARG A 215 -6.09 37.52 -23.32
C ARG A 215 -5.89 37.50 -21.80
N GLN A 216 -6.68 36.69 -21.10
CA GLN A 216 -6.54 36.47 -19.67
C GLN A 216 -6.01 35.05 -19.47
N CYS A 217 -4.85 34.94 -18.86
CA CYS A 217 -4.25 33.65 -18.52
C CYS A 217 -4.36 33.42 -17.01
N ARG A 218 -4.61 32.18 -16.62
CA ARG A 218 -4.62 31.72 -15.23
C ARG A 218 -4.04 30.32 -15.16
N ASP A 219 -3.33 30.03 -14.08
CA ASP A 219 -2.91 28.65 -13.80
C ASP A 219 -4.12 27.86 -13.30
N VAL A 220 -4.40 26.74 -13.96
CA VAL A 220 -5.47 25.81 -13.61
C VAL A 220 -4.83 24.47 -13.27
N PHE A 221 -5.13 23.95 -12.08
CA PHE A 221 -4.66 22.65 -11.65
C PHE A 221 -5.48 21.54 -12.33
N TRP A 222 -4.82 20.72 -13.12
CA TRP A 222 -5.41 19.55 -13.76
C TRP A 222 -4.92 18.28 -13.08
N LEU A 223 -5.85 17.36 -12.86
CA LEU A 223 -5.53 16.00 -12.43
C LEU A 223 -5.56 15.07 -13.64
N SER A 224 -4.42 14.44 -13.91
CA SER A 224 -4.28 13.43 -14.95
C SER A 224 -4.27 12.05 -14.33
N ARG A 225 -5.09 11.14 -14.87
CA ARG A 225 -5.31 9.77 -14.40
C ARG A 225 -4.99 8.77 -15.50
N VAL A 226 -4.24 7.74 -15.15
CA VAL A 226 -3.87 6.64 -16.04
C VAL A 226 -4.06 5.31 -15.32
N GLN A 227 -4.28 4.25 -16.08
CA GLN A 227 -4.32 2.88 -15.57
C GLN A 227 -3.20 2.08 -16.21
N PHE A 228 -2.41 1.36 -15.43
CA PHE A 228 -1.34 0.51 -15.96
C PHE A 228 -1.50 -0.94 -15.48
N LYS A 229 -1.06 -1.86 -16.34
CA LYS A 229 -1.10 -3.31 -16.11
C LYS A 229 0.31 -3.86 -16.21
N ALA A 230 0.77 -4.51 -15.15
CA ALA A 230 2.13 -5.04 -15.07
C ALA A 230 2.13 -6.56 -15.29
N TYR A 231 2.98 -7.03 -16.20
CA TYR A 231 3.08 -8.44 -16.57
C TYR A 231 4.52 -8.94 -16.48
N TRP A 232 4.66 -10.22 -16.15
CA TRP A 232 5.91 -10.95 -16.30
C TRP A 232 5.69 -12.24 -17.10
N CYS A 233 6.76 -12.75 -17.70
CA CYS A 233 6.69 -13.89 -18.61
C CYS A 233 7.24 -15.15 -17.94
N ALA A 234 6.34 -16.09 -17.65
CA ALA A 234 6.67 -17.40 -17.08
C ALA A 234 6.82 -18.44 -18.19
N ALA A 235 7.75 -19.39 -18.04
CA ALA A 235 7.91 -20.46 -19.02
C ALA A 235 6.77 -21.49 -18.93
N ASN A 236 6.24 -21.92 -20.08
CA ASN A 236 5.18 -22.94 -20.14
C ASN A 236 5.69 -24.39 -19.93
N GLY A 237 6.99 -24.58 -19.80
CA GLY A 237 7.63 -25.88 -19.74
C GLY A 237 9.13 -25.76 -19.93
N PRO A 238 9.83 -26.88 -20.25
CA PRO A 238 11.25 -26.87 -20.50
C PRO A 238 11.58 -25.97 -21.70
N VAL A 239 12.43 -24.98 -21.49
CA VAL A 239 12.88 -24.05 -22.54
C VAL A 239 14.33 -24.36 -22.91
N ALA A 240 14.71 -24.03 -24.15
CA ALA A 240 16.08 -24.18 -24.61
C ALA A 240 17.10 -23.49 -23.67
N PRO A 241 18.32 -24.05 -23.51
CA PRO A 241 19.36 -23.43 -22.70
C PRO A 241 19.67 -22.01 -23.16
N ASN A 242 19.92 -21.11 -22.21
CA ASN A 242 20.18 -19.69 -22.45
C ASN A 242 19.03 -18.93 -23.15
N SER A 243 17.79 -19.39 -22.98
CA SER A 243 16.59 -18.65 -23.38
C SER A 243 16.13 -17.72 -22.26
N GLY A 244 15.71 -16.51 -22.64
CA GLY A 244 15.19 -15.50 -21.70
C GLY A 244 16.29 -14.60 -21.14
N TYR A 245 16.06 -14.10 -19.94
CA TYR A 245 16.93 -13.17 -19.23
C TYR A 245 17.61 -13.81 -18.02
N LEU A 246 18.84 -13.39 -17.78
CA LEU A 246 19.46 -13.47 -16.46
C LEU A 246 18.87 -12.38 -15.57
N PHE A 247 18.47 -12.74 -14.35
CA PHE A 247 17.96 -11.81 -13.35
C PHE A 247 19.09 -11.36 -12.42
N GLY A 248 19.20 -10.05 -12.21
CA GLY A 248 20.29 -9.41 -11.44
C GLY A 248 19.81 -8.57 -10.26
N GLY A 249 18.62 -8.86 -9.75
CA GLY A 249 18.01 -8.14 -8.63
C GLY A 249 17.10 -6.97 -9.05
N LEU A 250 16.49 -6.34 -8.05
CA LEU A 250 15.64 -5.16 -8.21
C LEU A 250 16.12 -4.03 -7.31
N PHE A 251 15.77 -2.80 -7.68
CA PHE A 251 15.93 -1.63 -6.83
C PHE A 251 14.83 -0.61 -7.12
N SER A 252 14.68 0.36 -6.22
CA SER A 252 13.77 1.50 -6.41
C SER A 252 14.45 2.79 -5.95
N SER A 253 13.70 3.90 -5.94
CA SER A 253 14.15 5.14 -5.31
C SER A 253 14.36 5.02 -3.79
N HIS A 254 13.78 4.00 -3.15
CA HIS A 254 13.81 3.83 -1.69
C HIS A 254 14.49 2.54 -1.24
N SER A 255 14.85 1.64 -2.17
CA SER A 255 15.48 0.36 -1.88
C SER A 255 16.67 0.13 -2.80
N ALA A 256 17.80 -0.25 -2.21
CA ALA A 256 19.00 -0.64 -2.95
C ALA A 256 18.85 -2.08 -3.49
N ASN A 257 19.54 -2.38 -4.58
CA ASN A 257 19.69 -3.76 -5.06
C ASN A 257 20.65 -4.50 -4.12
N PRO A 258 20.24 -5.61 -3.47
CA PRO A 258 21.12 -6.37 -2.57
C PRO A 258 22.41 -6.87 -3.23
N ILE A 259 22.44 -7.01 -4.56
CA ILE A 259 23.61 -7.47 -5.31
C ILE A 259 24.68 -6.38 -5.43
N THR A 260 24.27 -5.12 -5.61
CA THR A 260 25.20 -3.99 -5.80
C THR A 260 25.32 -3.11 -4.56
N CYS A 261 24.48 -3.35 -3.55
CA CYS A 261 24.29 -2.49 -2.38
C CYS A 261 23.99 -1.01 -2.75
N ALA A 262 23.44 -0.77 -3.94
CA ALA A 262 23.17 0.55 -4.48
C ALA A 262 21.89 0.52 -5.35
N PRO A 263 21.26 1.68 -5.64
CA PRO A 263 20.14 1.76 -6.58
C PRO A 263 20.65 1.68 -8.03
N SER A 264 21.31 0.57 -8.38
CA SER A 264 21.96 0.36 -9.68
C SER A 264 22.01 -1.12 -10.05
N CYS A 265 22.23 -1.39 -11.34
CA CYS A 265 22.48 -2.73 -11.86
C CYS A 265 23.96 -3.09 -11.84
N ALA A 266 24.24 -4.38 -11.70
CA ALA A 266 25.59 -4.92 -11.83
C ALA A 266 26.13 -4.77 -13.27
N LEU A 267 27.45 -4.94 -13.44
CA LEU A 267 28.08 -4.82 -14.75
C LEU A 267 27.49 -5.83 -15.75
N GLY A 268 27.11 -5.36 -16.94
CA GLY A 268 26.51 -6.20 -17.98
C GLY A 268 25.00 -6.42 -17.82
N TYR A 269 24.37 -5.79 -16.83
CA TYR A 269 22.92 -5.75 -16.64
C TYR A 269 22.37 -4.37 -16.96
N PHE A 270 21.16 -4.31 -17.49
CA PHE A 270 20.44 -3.07 -17.78
C PHE A 270 19.08 -3.05 -17.07
N PRO A 271 18.60 -1.87 -16.65
CA PRO A 271 17.35 -1.75 -15.90
C PRO A 271 16.12 -1.71 -16.82
N LEU A 272 15.09 -2.48 -16.47
CA LEU A 272 13.74 -2.38 -17.00
C LEU A 272 12.84 -1.64 -16.02
N LYS A 273 11.97 -0.76 -16.52
CA LYS A 273 10.97 -0.07 -15.70
C LYS A 273 9.86 -1.04 -15.32
N PHE A 274 9.42 -1.01 -14.08
CA PHE A 274 8.32 -1.84 -13.62
C PHE A 274 7.50 -1.11 -12.57
N PHE A 275 6.18 -1.29 -12.58
CA PHE A 275 5.26 -0.51 -11.77
C PHE A 275 5.54 0.99 -11.90
N ASN A 276 5.68 1.71 -10.78
CA ASN A 276 5.95 3.15 -10.78
C ASN A 276 7.46 3.44 -10.75
N ASN A 277 8.13 3.10 -9.64
CA ASN A 277 9.54 3.44 -9.38
C ASN A 277 10.47 2.22 -9.32
N LEU A 278 9.95 1.03 -9.60
CA LEU A 278 10.73 -0.20 -9.50
C LEU A 278 11.57 -0.38 -10.78
N ARG A 279 12.82 -0.77 -10.60
CA ARG A 279 13.76 -1.07 -11.67
C ARG A 279 14.23 -2.50 -11.48
N MET A 280 14.15 -3.29 -12.54
CA MET A 280 14.58 -4.67 -12.54
C MET A 280 15.81 -4.84 -13.43
N CYS A 281 16.88 -5.39 -12.88
CA CYS A 281 18.12 -5.60 -13.60
C CYS A 281 18.09 -6.91 -14.37
N VAL A 282 18.28 -6.84 -15.69
CA VAL A 282 18.32 -8.01 -16.55
C VAL A 282 19.53 -8.02 -17.48
N SER A 283 19.95 -9.20 -17.90
CA SER A 283 20.98 -9.37 -18.93
C SER A 283 20.62 -10.50 -19.89
N GLN A 284 21.03 -10.36 -21.15
CA GLN A 284 21.00 -11.43 -22.15
C GLN A 284 22.41 -11.98 -22.44
N ASP A 285 23.46 -11.39 -21.83
CA ASP A 285 24.83 -11.87 -22.00
C ASP A 285 25.10 -13.01 -21.02
N TYR A 286 24.81 -14.23 -21.45
CA TYR A 286 25.05 -15.45 -20.68
C TYR A 286 26.53 -15.74 -20.41
N LYS A 287 27.47 -15.05 -21.08
CA LYS A 287 28.90 -15.23 -20.85
C LYS A 287 29.39 -14.33 -19.73
N ARG A 288 29.07 -13.04 -19.80
CA ARG A 288 29.52 -12.04 -18.81
C ARG A 288 28.58 -11.89 -17.62
N GLY A 289 27.27 -12.07 -17.81
CA GLY A 289 26.24 -11.84 -16.80
C GLY A 289 26.15 -12.93 -15.72
N ARG A 290 26.76 -14.11 -15.93
CA ARG A 290 26.72 -15.24 -14.99
C ARG A 290 27.31 -14.93 -13.61
N GLN A 291 28.21 -13.96 -13.50
CA GLN A 291 28.83 -13.61 -12.22
C GLN A 291 27.81 -13.06 -11.20
N TYR A 292 26.79 -12.34 -11.67
CA TYR A 292 25.81 -11.66 -10.83
C TYR A 292 24.39 -12.20 -11.01
N VAL A 293 24.26 -13.42 -11.57
CA VAL A 293 22.95 -14.04 -11.77
C VAL A 293 22.38 -14.48 -10.42
N VAL A 294 21.12 -14.13 -10.22
CA VAL A 294 20.32 -14.60 -9.09
C VAL A 294 19.26 -15.54 -9.64
N PRO A 295 19.18 -16.80 -9.18
CA PRO A 295 18.11 -17.70 -9.59
C PRO A 295 16.76 -17.10 -9.19
N PHE A 296 15.85 -17.02 -10.16
CA PHE A 296 14.60 -16.30 -10.04
C PHE A 296 13.42 -17.28 -10.08
N GLY A 297 12.54 -17.18 -9.08
CA GLY A 297 11.41 -18.10 -8.86
C GLY A 297 10.04 -17.53 -9.21
N GLY A 298 9.99 -16.35 -9.86
CA GLY A 298 8.75 -15.71 -10.27
C GLY A 298 8.31 -14.54 -9.40
N PHE A 299 7.25 -13.87 -9.84
CA PHE A 299 6.54 -12.82 -9.12
C PHE A 299 5.13 -13.29 -8.75
N PHE A 300 4.61 -12.73 -7.67
CA PHE A 300 3.19 -12.80 -7.30
C PHE A 300 2.78 -11.51 -6.58
N SER A 301 1.48 -11.30 -6.41
CA SER A 301 0.94 -10.11 -5.78
C SER A 301 -0.28 -10.42 -4.91
N CYS A 302 -0.84 -9.38 -4.30
CA CYS A 302 -2.14 -9.50 -3.63
C CYS A 302 -3.28 -9.92 -4.58
N GLN A 303 -3.16 -9.65 -5.89
CA GLN A 303 -4.17 -9.95 -6.90
C GLN A 303 -3.93 -11.29 -7.60
N ALA A 304 -2.68 -11.70 -7.83
CA ALA A 304 -2.35 -12.87 -8.64
C ALA A 304 -1.21 -13.72 -8.05
N GLY A 305 -1.35 -15.03 -8.06
CA GLY A 305 -0.33 -16.02 -7.71
C GLY A 305 0.70 -16.26 -8.81
N THR A 306 1.64 -17.18 -8.55
CA THR A 306 2.66 -17.59 -9.52
C THR A 306 2.41 -19.00 -10.05
N PRO A 307 2.49 -19.24 -11.37
CA PRO A 307 2.40 -20.58 -11.93
C PRO A 307 3.57 -21.50 -11.53
N LEU A 308 4.64 -20.94 -10.96
CA LEU A 308 5.84 -21.69 -10.58
C LEU A 308 5.75 -22.32 -9.19
N ALA A 309 4.74 -21.99 -8.37
CA ALA A 309 4.61 -22.52 -7.00
C ALA A 309 4.37 -24.04 -6.91
N GLY A 310 4.15 -24.74 -8.03
CA GLY A 310 4.13 -26.20 -8.12
C GLY A 310 2.78 -26.87 -7.79
N GLN A 311 1.88 -26.22 -7.04
CA GLN A 311 0.52 -26.74 -6.80
C GLN A 311 -0.55 -25.73 -7.24
N HIS A 312 -1.58 -26.23 -7.94
CA HIS A 312 -2.83 -25.51 -8.22
C HIS A 312 -3.68 -25.40 -6.94
N GLN A 313 -3.12 -24.83 -5.88
CA GLN A 313 -3.81 -24.51 -4.62
C GLN A 313 -4.26 -23.04 -4.62
N GLY A 314 -4.86 -22.62 -5.72
CA GLY A 314 -5.44 -21.30 -5.87
C GLY A 314 -6.85 -21.18 -5.27
N THR A 315 -7.43 -20.00 -5.42
CA THR A 315 -8.86 -19.75 -5.19
C THR A 315 -9.67 -19.97 -6.48
N ALA A 316 -11.00 -19.94 -6.40
CA ALA A 316 -11.86 -20.05 -7.60
C ALA A 316 -11.60 -18.92 -8.63
N GLU A 317 -11.08 -17.77 -8.19
CA GLU A 317 -10.78 -16.61 -9.03
C GLU A 317 -9.33 -16.58 -9.54
N ASP A 318 -8.40 -17.24 -8.83
CA ASP A 318 -6.98 -17.30 -9.17
C ASP A 318 -6.44 -18.71 -8.90
N PRO A 319 -6.14 -19.53 -9.93
CA PRO A 319 -5.76 -20.92 -9.79
C PRO A 319 -4.33 -21.13 -9.24
N HIS A 320 -3.55 -20.06 -9.07
CA HIS A 320 -2.16 -20.13 -8.65
C HIS A 320 -1.97 -19.73 -7.18
N ALA A 321 -1.04 -20.41 -6.49
CA ALA A 321 -0.68 -20.06 -5.13
C ALA A 321 0.13 -18.76 -5.08
N LYS A 322 -0.11 -17.95 -4.05
CA LYS A 322 0.62 -16.70 -3.75
C LYS A 322 1.81 -16.98 -2.83
N SER A 323 2.66 -17.91 -3.25
CA SER A 323 3.82 -18.40 -2.50
C SER A 323 4.98 -18.68 -3.45
N CYS A 324 6.19 -18.81 -2.91
CA CYS A 324 7.35 -19.17 -3.72
C CYS A 324 7.40 -20.67 -4.03
N PRO A 325 8.04 -21.06 -5.16
CA PRO A 325 8.40 -22.44 -5.40
C PRO A 325 9.31 -23.01 -4.30
N PRO A 326 9.35 -24.35 -4.13
CA PRO A 326 10.29 -25.00 -3.21
C PRO A 326 11.74 -24.58 -3.46
N GLY A 327 12.49 -24.30 -2.38
CA GLY A 327 13.88 -23.83 -2.44
C GLY A 327 14.07 -22.34 -2.74
N PHE A 328 12.98 -21.56 -2.80
CA PHE A 328 13.02 -20.11 -2.97
C PHE A 328 12.42 -19.40 -1.75
N SER A 329 13.00 -18.25 -1.41
CA SER A 329 12.47 -17.33 -0.40
C SER A 329 11.75 -16.15 -1.04
N GLN A 330 10.66 -15.71 -0.41
CA GLN A 330 9.92 -14.53 -0.85
C GLN A 330 10.56 -13.23 -0.34
N HIS A 331 10.52 -12.20 -1.18
CA HIS A 331 11.01 -10.86 -0.87
C HIS A 331 10.03 -9.80 -1.39
N LEU A 332 9.89 -8.70 -0.66
CA LEU A 332 9.04 -7.59 -1.07
C LEU A 332 9.70 -6.81 -2.23
N ALA A 333 9.03 -6.71 -3.37
CA ALA A 333 9.47 -5.86 -4.48
C ALA A 333 9.00 -4.42 -4.30
N VAL A 334 7.69 -4.23 -4.13
CA VAL A 334 7.05 -2.92 -3.99
C VAL A 334 5.66 -3.06 -3.35
N ILE A 335 5.24 -2.03 -2.61
CA ILE A 335 3.84 -1.86 -2.19
C ILE A 335 3.24 -0.77 -3.07
N SER A 336 2.21 -1.11 -3.86
CA SER A 336 1.53 -0.19 -4.77
C SER A 336 0.04 -0.18 -4.48
N ASN A 337 -0.50 0.97 -4.06
CA ASN A 337 -1.90 1.16 -3.66
C ASN A 337 -2.41 0.06 -2.70
N SER A 338 -1.68 -0.17 -1.61
CA SER A 338 -1.98 -1.23 -0.62
C SER A 338 -1.94 -2.66 -1.14
N CYS A 339 -1.41 -2.90 -2.35
CA CYS A 339 -1.13 -4.23 -2.86
C CYS A 339 0.37 -4.51 -2.75
N GLN A 340 0.72 -5.59 -2.05
CA GLN A 340 2.09 -6.09 -2.05
C GLN A 340 2.38 -6.84 -3.35
N VAL A 341 3.54 -6.56 -3.94
CA VAL A 341 4.12 -7.34 -5.01
C VAL A 341 5.39 -7.96 -4.48
N GLN A 342 5.48 -9.28 -4.58
CA GLN A 342 6.57 -10.08 -4.04
C GLN A 342 7.27 -10.85 -5.17
N TYR A 343 8.52 -11.19 -4.93
CA TYR A 343 9.34 -11.96 -5.85
C TYR A 343 10.11 -13.04 -5.13
N CYS A 344 10.39 -14.11 -5.85
CA CYS A 344 11.09 -15.27 -5.33
C CYS A 344 12.52 -15.30 -5.85
N VAL A 345 13.47 -15.48 -4.95
CA VAL A 345 14.86 -15.81 -5.31
C VAL A 345 15.31 -17.04 -4.53
N GLN A 346 16.41 -17.65 -4.97
CA GLN A 346 16.97 -18.79 -4.25
C GLN A 346 17.07 -18.47 -2.76
N ALA A 347 16.60 -19.39 -1.93
CA ALA A 347 16.77 -19.28 -0.49
C ALA A 347 18.26 -19.09 -0.13
N SER A 348 18.52 -18.48 1.03
CA SER A 348 19.86 -18.14 1.52
C SER A 348 20.67 -17.11 0.70
N ILE A 349 20.20 -16.59 -0.44
CA ILE A 349 21.00 -15.65 -1.24
C ILE A 349 20.99 -14.21 -0.68
N PHE A 350 19.87 -13.82 -0.05
CA PHE A 350 19.67 -12.48 0.53
C PHE A 350 19.51 -12.53 2.06
N THR A 351 20.13 -13.49 2.72
CA THR A 351 19.97 -13.74 4.17
C THR A 351 21.10 -13.15 5.02
N GLY A 352 22.06 -12.47 4.40
CA GLY A 352 23.09 -11.71 5.10
C GLY A 352 22.67 -10.27 5.34
N GLY A 353 22.96 -9.74 6.54
CA GLY A 353 22.80 -8.32 6.85
C GLY A 353 22.14 -8.04 8.19
N SER A 354 21.58 -6.85 8.32
CA SER A 354 20.76 -6.43 9.45
C SER A 354 19.29 -6.73 9.19
N LEU A 355 18.54 -7.07 10.24
CA LEU A 355 17.09 -7.17 10.15
C LEU A 355 16.48 -5.86 9.60
N PRO A 356 15.52 -5.94 8.66
CA PRO A 356 14.88 -4.75 8.12
C PRO A 356 14.12 -4.00 9.22
N PRO A 357 14.13 -2.65 9.20
CA PRO A 357 13.28 -1.88 10.09
C PRO A 357 11.81 -2.09 9.72
N ALA A 358 10.92 -1.89 10.69
CA ALA A 358 9.49 -1.99 10.43
C ALA A 358 9.03 -0.95 9.40
N HIS A 359 8.24 -1.38 8.42
CA HIS A 359 7.53 -0.51 7.49
C HIS A 359 6.44 0.25 8.23
N LEU A 360 6.61 1.58 8.31
CA LEU A 360 5.65 2.47 8.95
C LEU A 360 4.60 2.97 7.95
N PRO A 361 3.33 3.12 8.37
CA PRO A 361 2.32 3.81 7.56
C PRO A 361 2.69 5.30 7.38
N PRO A 362 2.15 5.97 6.33
CA PRO A 362 1.16 5.49 5.38
C PRO A 362 1.75 4.66 4.24
N PHE A 363 0.98 3.65 3.78
CA PHE A 363 1.37 2.77 2.65
C PHE A 363 0.79 3.21 1.31
N THR A 364 0.05 4.32 1.31
CA THR A 364 -0.55 4.95 0.14
C THR A 364 -0.16 6.42 0.10
N ARG A 365 -0.09 6.98 -1.11
CA ARG A 365 0.07 8.43 -1.27
C ARG A 365 -1.28 9.11 -1.02
N PRO A 366 -1.30 10.31 -0.42
CA PRO A 366 -2.53 11.06 -0.28
C PRO A 366 -3.12 11.37 -1.67
N PRO A 367 -4.44 11.29 -1.85
CA PRO A 367 -5.08 11.65 -3.11
C PRO A 367 -4.87 13.13 -3.41
N SER A 368 -4.52 13.46 -4.65
CA SER A 368 -4.17 14.83 -5.06
C SER A 368 -5.37 15.79 -5.15
N ASN A 369 -6.60 15.27 -5.19
CA ASN A 369 -7.80 16.09 -5.18
C ASN A 369 -8.98 15.31 -4.60
N LEU A 370 -9.51 15.76 -3.45
CA LEU A 370 -10.78 15.29 -2.92
C LEU A 370 -11.83 16.36 -3.25
N LEU A 371 -12.77 16.04 -4.14
CA LEU A 371 -14.00 16.82 -4.23
C LEU A 371 -14.75 16.61 -2.91
N ALA A 372 -14.78 17.64 -2.06
CA ALA A 372 -15.55 17.61 -0.84
C ALA A 372 -17.04 17.61 -1.20
N ILE A 373 -17.66 16.42 -1.20
CA ILE A 373 -19.11 16.30 -1.23
C ILE A 373 -19.59 16.58 0.18
N ASN A 374 -20.24 17.73 0.38
CA ASN A 374 -20.84 18.07 1.66
C ASN A 374 -22.01 17.12 1.91
N THR A 375 -21.79 16.12 2.76
CA THR A 375 -22.82 15.19 3.21
C THR A 375 -23.58 15.86 4.34
N VAL A 376 -24.77 16.35 4.07
CA VAL A 376 -25.58 17.12 5.03
C VAL A 376 -26.52 16.20 5.83
N LEU A 377 -26.81 15.00 5.30
CA LEU A 377 -27.74 14.03 5.90
C LEU A 377 -27.12 12.63 5.90
N VAL A 378 -27.20 11.94 7.04
CA VAL A 378 -26.83 10.52 7.18
C VAL A 378 -28.00 9.76 7.82
N SER A 379 -28.64 8.87 7.06
CA SER A 379 -29.70 7.99 7.56
C SER A 379 -29.21 6.57 7.78
N ASN A 380 -29.82 5.88 8.74
CA ASN A 380 -29.62 4.45 8.95
C ASN A 380 -30.52 3.65 7.99
N GLY A 381 -30.10 2.47 7.54
CA GLY A 381 -30.84 1.66 6.56
C GLY A 381 -32.24 1.21 7.01
N ASP A 382 -32.51 1.26 8.31
CA ASP A 382 -33.79 0.91 8.93
C ASP A 382 -34.77 2.10 9.03
N GLY A 383 -34.36 3.31 8.64
CA GLY A 383 -35.24 4.51 8.58
C GLY A 383 -35.51 5.23 9.90
N ASP A 384 -35.25 4.61 11.05
CA ASP A 384 -35.68 5.13 12.37
C ASP A 384 -34.88 6.32 12.92
N SER A 385 -33.68 6.58 12.41
CA SER A 385 -32.84 7.69 12.88
C SER A 385 -32.03 8.30 11.75
N ALA A 386 -32.18 9.60 11.56
CA ALA A 386 -31.36 10.40 10.65
C ALA A 386 -30.57 11.45 11.42
N TRP A 387 -29.40 11.80 10.90
CA TRP A 387 -28.53 12.82 11.45
C TRP A 387 -28.37 13.93 10.42
N VAL A 388 -28.49 15.18 10.85
CA VAL A 388 -28.29 16.37 10.02
C VAL A 388 -27.06 17.12 10.54
N GLN A 389 -26.26 17.61 9.59
CA GLN A 389 -25.14 18.49 9.89
C GLN A 389 -25.58 19.95 9.75
N ASP A 390 -25.37 20.75 10.78
CA ASP A 390 -25.58 22.19 10.70
C ASP A 390 -24.55 22.81 9.72
N GLY A 391 -25.05 23.59 8.76
CA GLY A 391 -24.25 24.23 7.71
C GLY A 391 -23.30 25.32 8.20
N GLN A 392 -23.50 25.88 9.40
CA GLN A 392 -22.62 26.90 9.97
C GLN A 392 -21.64 26.34 11.00
N SER A 393 -22.11 25.49 11.92
CA SER A 393 -21.27 24.94 12.99
C SER A 393 -20.59 23.61 12.65
N HIS A 394 -21.00 22.95 11.56
CA HIS A 394 -20.57 21.61 11.17
C HIS A 394 -20.83 20.51 12.21
N VAL A 395 -21.67 20.78 13.22
CA VAL A 395 -22.04 19.84 14.28
C VAL A 395 -23.17 18.93 13.81
N TRP A 396 -23.07 17.65 14.14
CA TRP A 396 -24.10 16.65 13.87
C TRP A 396 -25.08 16.56 15.03
N HIS A 397 -26.37 16.51 14.71
CA HIS A 397 -27.43 16.26 15.68
C HIS A 397 -28.47 15.31 15.08
N LEU A 398 -29.29 14.74 15.96
CA LEU A 398 -30.39 13.89 15.55
C LEU A 398 -31.46 14.75 14.85
N ALA A 399 -31.84 14.36 13.64
CA ALA A 399 -32.75 15.12 12.81
C ALA A 399 -34.19 14.98 13.31
N HIS A 400 -34.93 16.07 13.34
CA HIS A 400 -36.38 16.04 13.55
C HIS A 400 -37.09 15.61 12.26
N PRO A 401 -38.26 14.95 12.32
CA PRO A 401 -38.99 14.49 11.14
C PRO A 401 -39.22 15.57 10.07
N GLU A 402 -39.49 16.81 10.49
CA GLU A 402 -39.70 17.96 9.61
C GLU A 402 -38.42 18.38 8.85
N GLU A 403 -37.26 18.25 9.49
CA GLU A 403 -35.95 18.58 8.89
C GLU A 403 -35.54 17.54 7.83
N ILE A 404 -35.94 16.28 8.04
CA ILE A 404 -35.69 15.18 7.09
C ILE A 404 -36.44 15.44 5.78
N GLU A 405 -37.70 15.87 5.85
CA GLU A 405 -38.53 16.16 4.67
C GLU A 405 -37.98 17.36 3.88
N HIS A 406 -37.67 18.47 4.57
CA HIS A 406 -37.10 19.67 3.96
C HIS A 406 -35.71 19.44 3.33
N MET A 407 -34.87 18.62 3.96
CA MET A 407 -33.54 18.25 3.43
C MET A 407 -33.64 17.29 2.24
N ALA A 408 -34.58 16.34 2.26
CA ALA A 408 -34.83 15.45 1.13
C ALA A 408 -35.28 16.24 -0.11
N GLU A 409 -36.16 17.22 0.05
CA GLU A 409 -36.59 18.12 -1.04
C GLU A 409 -35.44 18.95 -1.61
N MET A 410 -34.54 19.47 -0.77
CA MET A 410 -33.33 20.20 -1.23
C MET A 410 -32.36 19.32 -2.02
N VAL A 411 -32.14 18.07 -1.60
CA VAL A 411 -31.26 17.13 -2.32
C VAL A 411 -31.87 16.72 -3.66
N ILE A 412 -33.19 16.54 -3.73
CA ILE A 412 -33.92 16.26 -4.98
C ILE A 412 -33.87 17.46 -5.94
N SER A 413 -34.03 18.68 -5.42
CA SER A 413 -33.97 19.90 -6.24
C SER A 413 -32.55 20.27 -6.69
N GLN A 414 -31.49 19.89 -5.97
CA GLN A 414 -30.10 19.99 -6.48
C GLN A 414 -29.78 19.00 -7.61
N ARG A 415 -30.51 17.88 -7.71
CA ARG A 415 -30.41 16.97 -8.87
C ARG A 415 -31.07 17.52 -10.13
N LEU A 416 -32.05 18.41 -9.99
CA LEU A 416 -32.67 19.13 -11.10
C LEU A 416 -31.82 20.36 -11.38
N THR A 417 -31.07 20.32 -12.48
CA THR A 417 -30.24 21.48 -12.87
C THR A 417 -31.13 22.72 -13.03
N GLY A 418 -30.72 23.86 -12.47
CA GLY A 418 -31.49 25.12 -12.57
C GLY A 418 -31.82 25.56 -14.01
N GLY A 419 -31.19 24.94 -15.02
CA GLY A 419 -31.53 25.08 -16.44
C GLY A 419 -32.87 24.46 -16.84
N GLU A 420 -33.30 23.35 -16.22
CA GLU A 420 -34.60 22.72 -16.51
C GLU A 420 -35.76 23.54 -15.95
N VAL A 421 -35.61 24.10 -14.74
CA VAL A 421 -36.65 24.93 -14.11
C VAL A 421 -36.79 26.28 -14.83
N ALA A 422 -35.67 26.91 -15.22
CA ALA A 422 -35.68 28.16 -16.00
C ALA A 422 -36.20 27.95 -17.44
N GLY A 423 -35.89 26.81 -18.07
CA GLY A 423 -36.40 26.47 -19.41
C GLY A 423 -37.91 26.30 -19.44
N ILE A 424 -38.48 25.65 -18.41
CA ILE A 424 -39.93 25.45 -18.29
C ILE A 424 -40.66 26.79 -18.04
N THR A 425 -40.12 27.67 -17.19
CA THR A 425 -40.74 28.99 -16.93
C THR A 425 -40.70 29.90 -18.16
N VAL A 426 -39.58 29.92 -18.90
CA VAL A 426 -39.46 30.72 -20.13
C VAL A 426 -40.37 30.15 -21.23
N ALA A 427 -40.48 28.83 -21.39
CA ALA A 427 -41.36 28.22 -22.38
C ALA A 427 -42.84 28.51 -22.11
N VAL A 428 -43.28 28.49 -20.84
CA VAL A 428 -44.66 28.82 -20.46
C VAL A 428 -44.97 30.30 -20.70
N LEU A 429 -44.04 31.20 -20.36
CA LEU A 429 -44.20 32.64 -20.61
C LEU A 429 -44.25 32.98 -22.12
N VAL A 430 -43.41 32.34 -22.93
CA VAL A 430 -43.42 32.49 -24.39
C VAL A 430 -44.68 31.88 -25.01
N GLY A 431 -45.14 30.73 -24.49
CA GLY A 431 -46.41 30.11 -24.89
C GLY A 431 -47.61 31.01 -24.60
N LEU A 432 -47.68 31.61 -23.41
CA LEU A 432 -48.76 32.55 -23.06
C LEU A 432 -48.71 33.83 -23.91
N ALA A 433 -47.51 34.37 -24.18
CA ALA A 433 -47.36 35.55 -25.02
C ALA A 433 -47.77 35.29 -26.49
N THR A 434 -47.47 34.10 -27.02
CA THR A 434 -47.89 33.71 -28.38
C THR A 434 -49.40 33.46 -28.48
N ILE A 435 -50.02 32.91 -27.44
CA ILE A 435 -51.49 32.78 -27.35
C ILE A 435 -52.16 34.16 -27.28
N LEU A 436 -51.65 35.07 -26.44
CA LEU A 436 -52.22 36.42 -26.33
C LEU A 436 -52.07 37.24 -27.61
N THR A 437 -50.94 37.10 -28.32
CA THR A 437 -50.71 37.77 -29.62
C THR A 437 -51.58 37.18 -30.74
N THR A 438 -51.83 35.87 -30.75
CA THR A 438 -52.75 35.25 -31.72
C THR A 438 -54.22 35.58 -31.43
N ILE A 439 -54.63 35.69 -30.16
CA ILE A 439 -55.96 36.15 -29.78
C ILE A 439 -56.16 37.62 -30.17
N SER A 440 -55.19 38.49 -29.90
CA SER A 440 -55.28 39.91 -30.29
C SER A 440 -55.23 40.13 -31.79
N TYR A 441 -54.40 39.36 -32.53
CA TYR A 441 -54.36 39.39 -33.98
C TYR A 441 -55.65 38.86 -34.61
N SER A 442 -56.20 37.75 -34.09
CA SER A 442 -57.48 37.22 -34.57
C SER A 442 -58.64 38.17 -34.28
N HIS A 443 -58.64 38.86 -33.13
CA HIS A 443 -59.64 39.87 -32.79
C HIS A 443 -59.54 41.13 -33.67
N GLN A 444 -58.33 41.60 -34.00
CA GLN A 444 -58.12 42.68 -34.98
C GLN A 444 -58.56 42.27 -36.39
N ARG A 445 -58.27 41.04 -36.79
CA ARG A 445 -58.66 40.51 -38.10
C ARG A 445 -60.18 40.27 -38.21
N TYR A 446 -60.85 39.95 -37.12
CA TYR A 446 -62.32 39.86 -37.06
C TYR A 446 -62.97 41.23 -37.20
N ARG A 447 -62.43 42.27 -36.53
CA ARG A 447 -62.90 43.65 -36.72
C ARG A 447 -62.67 44.20 -38.13
N ALA A 448 -61.59 43.79 -38.80
CA ALA A 448 -61.31 44.21 -40.18
C ALA A 448 -62.19 43.52 -41.24
N ARG A 449 -62.90 42.44 -40.90
CA ARG A 449 -63.84 41.73 -41.80
C ARG A 449 -65.31 42.12 -41.61
N GLY A 450 -65.61 43.09 -40.75
CA GLY A 450 -66.97 43.61 -40.51
C GLY A 450 -67.40 44.77 -41.42
N TYR A 451 -66.61 45.14 -42.43
CA TYR A 451 -67.00 46.13 -43.44
C TYR A 451 -66.68 45.59 -44.85
N ARG A 452 -67.55 44.71 -45.33
CA ARG A 452 -67.95 44.62 -46.74
C ARG A 452 -69.22 43.80 -46.87
#